data_AF-A0AAW3YWZ1-F1
#
_entry.id   AF-A0AAW3YWZ1-F1
#
_cell.length_a   1.000
_cell.length_b   1.000
_cell.length_c   1.000
_cell.angle_alpha   90.00
_cell.angle_beta   90.00
_cell.angle_gamma   90.00
#
_symmetry.space_group_name_H-M   'P 1'
#
loop_
_entity.id
_entity.type
_entity.pdbx_description
1 polymer ?
#
loop_
_entity_poly.entity_id
_entity_poly.type
_entity_poly.pdbx_seq_one_letter_code
_entity_poly.pdbx_strand_id
1 'polypeptide(L)'
;MRIKILLFIITIFISTNSFSEENVCEKFNLISETEAELINASTSGYKVIGKGRAYFYTSPNVNCKNDNVFIIKNDLVNAYSVYGDFTSIMYLDKNQNLIQGWVQSSRLIPTGTGIGPSDENK
;
A
#
# COMPACT_ATOMS: atom_id res chain seq x y z
N MET A 1 -21.63 18.38 60.89
CA MET A 1 -21.14 19.13 59.70
C MET A 1 -19.74 18.65 59.35
N ARG A 2 -19.64 17.84 58.28
CA ARG A 2 -18.54 17.82 57.31
C ARG A 2 -17.10 17.60 57.83
N ILE A 3 -16.80 16.41 58.34
CA ILE A 3 -15.53 15.75 57.97
C ILE A 3 -15.72 15.33 56.52
N LYS A 4 -15.34 16.24 55.62
CA LYS A 4 -15.27 15.98 54.19
C LYS A 4 -14.23 14.89 54.02
N ILE A 5 -14.69 13.69 53.71
CA ILE A 5 -14.11 12.73 52.75
C ILE A 5 -12.81 13.31 52.14
N LEU A 6 -11.70 13.14 52.86
CA LEU A 6 -10.37 13.58 52.43
C LEU A 6 -9.54 12.30 52.50
N LEU A 7 -9.09 11.82 51.34
CA LEU A 7 -8.32 10.57 51.08
C LEU A 7 -9.09 9.41 50.42
N PHE A 8 -10.07 9.67 49.56
CA PHE A 8 -10.48 8.68 48.53
C PHE A 8 -10.67 9.28 47.12
N ILE A 9 -10.14 10.48 46.87
CA ILE A 9 -10.32 11.22 45.59
C ILE A 9 -8.96 11.53 44.90
N ILE A 10 -7.86 10.86 45.28
CA ILE A 10 -6.54 11.03 44.62
C ILE A 10 -6.09 9.73 43.97
N THR A 11 -6.96 9.08 43.20
CA THR A 11 -6.58 7.96 42.30
C THR A 11 -7.13 8.11 40.88
N ILE A 12 -7.73 9.24 40.52
CA ILE A 12 -8.23 9.51 39.17
C ILE A 12 -7.45 10.67 38.55
N PHE A 13 -6.14 10.47 38.35
CA PHE A 13 -5.34 11.31 37.45
C PHE A 13 -4.26 10.48 36.74
N ILE A 14 -4.53 9.20 36.49
CA ILE A 14 -3.86 8.49 35.41
C ILE A 14 -4.65 8.88 34.16
N SER A 15 -4.39 10.07 33.64
CA SER A 15 -4.69 10.38 32.25
C SER A 15 -3.87 9.40 31.44
N THR A 16 -4.50 8.31 31.00
CA THR A 16 -3.97 7.50 29.90
C THR A 16 -3.89 8.45 28.72
N ASN A 17 -2.70 8.99 28.45
CA ASN A 17 -2.38 9.43 27.11
C ASN A 17 -2.44 8.17 26.26
N SER A 18 -3.61 7.87 25.71
CA SER A 18 -3.72 6.95 24.60
C SER A 18 -3.10 7.68 23.41
N PHE A 19 -1.77 7.73 23.35
CA PHE A 19 -1.09 7.86 22.08
C PHE A 19 -1.52 6.61 21.33
N SER A 20 -2.50 6.71 20.44
CA SER A 20 -2.70 5.64 19.49
C SER A 20 -1.40 5.60 18.71
N GLU A 21 -0.60 4.55 18.89
CA GLU A 21 0.51 4.31 17.97
C GLU A 21 -0.11 4.20 16.58
N GLU A 22 0.08 5.23 15.76
CA GLU A 22 -0.33 5.21 14.37
C GLU A 22 0.33 3.98 13.75
N ASN A 23 -0.49 3.06 13.22
CA ASN A 23 0.08 1.84 12.67
C ASN A 23 0.87 2.23 11.41
N VAL A 24 2.07 1.67 11.25
CA VAL A 24 2.99 2.03 10.15
C VAL A 24 2.30 1.91 8.78
N CYS A 25 1.36 0.99 8.63
CA CYS A 25 0.69 0.76 7.36
C CYS A 25 -0.33 1.84 7.01
N GLU A 26 -1.08 2.33 7.99
CA GLU A 26 -1.99 3.47 7.89
C GLU A 26 -1.23 4.75 7.57
N LYS A 27 -0.11 4.99 8.28
CA LYS A 27 0.78 6.11 7.99
C LYS A 27 1.24 6.13 6.53
N PHE A 28 1.78 5.02 6.05
CA PHE A 28 2.28 4.94 4.67
C PHE A 28 1.14 4.90 3.63
N ASN A 29 -0.07 4.47 4.01
CA ASN A 29 -1.24 4.61 3.15
C ASN A 29 -1.55 6.09 2.92
N LEU A 30 -1.68 6.88 3.99
CA LEU A 30 -1.96 8.32 3.91
C LEU A 30 -0.89 9.09 3.13
N ILE A 31 0.39 8.81 3.39
CA ILE A 31 1.49 9.45 2.65
C ILE A 31 1.39 9.13 1.16
N SER A 32 1.14 7.87 0.81
CA SER A 32 1.07 7.46 -0.59
C SER A 32 -0.13 8.04 -1.34
N GLU A 33 -1.21 8.41 -0.65
CA GLU A 33 -2.36 9.09 -1.28
C GLU A 33 -2.00 10.49 -1.78
N THR A 34 -1.06 11.17 -1.12
CA THR A 34 -0.68 12.55 -1.46
C THR A 34 0.64 12.65 -2.23
N GLU A 35 1.56 11.72 -2.02
CA GLU A 35 2.94 11.82 -2.51
C GLU A 35 3.30 10.81 -3.60
N ALA A 36 2.45 9.82 -3.90
CA ALA A 36 2.75 8.86 -4.95
C ALA A 36 2.68 9.49 -6.35
N GLU A 37 3.67 9.17 -7.17
CA GLU A 37 3.74 9.62 -8.56
C GLU A 37 2.82 8.76 -9.43
N LEU A 38 1.91 9.39 -10.17
CA LEU A 38 0.99 8.69 -11.07
C LEU A 38 1.72 8.18 -12.32
N ILE A 39 1.42 6.95 -12.73
CA ILE A 39 1.88 6.36 -13.98
C ILE A 39 0.86 6.68 -15.08
N ASN A 40 1.34 7.12 -16.25
CA ASN A 40 0.48 7.36 -17.39
C ASN A 40 -0.20 6.05 -17.83
N ALA A 41 -1.53 6.10 -18.00
CA ALA A 41 -2.36 4.97 -18.40
C ALA A 41 -1.89 4.36 -19.73
N SER A 42 -1.30 5.13 -20.64
CA SER A 42 -0.74 4.64 -21.92
C SER A 42 0.47 3.71 -21.75
N THR A 43 1.15 3.80 -20.61
CA THR A 43 2.36 3.05 -20.25
C THR A 43 2.19 2.24 -18.96
N SER A 44 0.95 1.99 -18.55
CA SER A 44 0.63 1.31 -17.29
C SER A 44 0.94 -0.19 -17.31
N GLY A 45 1.29 -0.78 -18.45
CA GLY A 45 1.52 -2.22 -18.58
C GLY A 45 2.88 -2.63 -18.04
N TYR A 46 2.88 -3.58 -17.11
CA TYR A 46 4.09 -4.15 -16.54
C TYR A 46 4.02 -5.68 -16.51
N LYS A 47 5.19 -6.31 -16.51
CA LYS A 47 5.35 -7.76 -16.38
C LYS A 47 6.17 -8.09 -15.15
N VAL A 48 5.73 -9.09 -14.39
CA VAL A 48 6.46 -9.56 -13.20
C VAL A 48 7.72 -10.30 -13.60
N ILE A 49 8.84 -9.95 -12.96
CA ILE A 49 10.16 -10.56 -13.14
C ILE A 49 10.70 -11.16 -11.84
N GLY A 50 11.87 -11.80 -11.92
CA GLY A 50 12.51 -12.48 -10.80
C GLY A 50 11.97 -13.89 -10.56
N LYS A 51 12.66 -14.66 -9.70
CA LYS A 51 12.18 -15.97 -9.24
C LYS A 51 11.31 -15.81 -7.98
N GLY A 52 10.47 -16.79 -7.69
CA GLY A 52 9.63 -16.80 -6.48
C GLY A 52 8.42 -15.87 -6.56
N ARG A 53 7.79 -15.66 -5.40
CA ARG A 53 6.56 -14.88 -5.22
C ARG A 53 6.87 -13.40 -5.08
N ALA A 54 6.18 -12.57 -5.85
CA ALA A 54 6.09 -11.13 -5.61
C ALA A 54 4.84 -10.87 -4.76
N TYR A 55 5.04 -10.67 -3.47
CA TYR A 55 3.96 -10.47 -2.51
C TYR A 55 3.36 -9.06 -2.62
N PHE A 56 2.07 -8.96 -2.36
CA PHE A 56 1.37 -7.70 -2.22
C PHE A 56 1.63 -7.10 -0.84
N TYR A 57 1.56 -5.79 -0.76
CA TYR A 57 1.64 -4.99 0.45
C TYR A 57 0.40 -4.08 0.50
N THR A 58 -0.16 -3.88 1.69
CA THR A 58 -1.35 -3.03 1.88
C THR A 58 -1.02 -1.55 1.75
N SER A 59 0.23 -1.16 2.03
CA SER A 59 0.79 0.17 1.80
C SER A 59 2.28 0.04 1.42
N PRO A 60 2.95 1.10 0.89
CA PRO A 60 4.31 1.00 0.35
C PRO A 60 5.38 0.99 1.45
N ASN A 61 5.33 -0.03 2.31
CA ASN A 61 6.29 -0.27 3.38
C ASN A 61 6.50 -1.77 3.60
N VAL A 62 7.74 -2.17 3.88
CA VAL A 62 8.11 -3.59 4.07
C VAL A 62 7.36 -4.28 5.22
N ASN A 63 6.90 -3.53 6.22
CA ASN A 63 6.13 -4.06 7.35
C ASN A 63 4.66 -4.33 7.01
N CYS A 64 4.21 -3.93 5.83
CA CYS A 64 2.80 -3.97 5.40
C CYS A 64 2.53 -5.11 4.42
N LYS A 65 3.35 -6.15 4.47
CA LYS A 65 3.29 -7.31 3.59
C LYS A 65 2.04 -8.14 3.85
N ASN A 66 1.37 -8.57 2.79
CA ASN A 66 0.33 -9.59 2.82
C ASN A 66 0.93 -10.94 2.39
N ASP A 67 1.13 -11.85 3.34
CA ASP A 67 1.75 -13.16 3.08
C ASP A 67 0.84 -14.14 2.31
N ASN A 68 -0.42 -13.79 2.07
CA ASN A 68 -1.39 -14.66 1.40
C ASN A 68 -1.64 -14.27 -0.06
N VAL A 69 -1.25 -13.05 -0.47
CA VAL A 69 -1.54 -12.53 -1.81
C VAL A 69 -0.24 -12.25 -2.54
N PHE A 70 -0.03 -12.91 -3.67
CA PHE A 70 1.16 -12.77 -4.49
C PHE A 70 0.87 -13.02 -5.97
N ILE A 71 1.73 -12.47 -6.80
CA ILE A 71 1.85 -12.77 -8.23
C ILE A 71 3.22 -13.42 -8.50
N ILE A 72 3.35 -14.03 -9.66
CA ILE A 72 4.54 -14.78 -10.07
C ILE A 72 5.11 -14.26 -11.38
N LYS A 73 6.31 -14.72 -11.70
CA LYS A 73 7.00 -14.35 -12.93
C LYS A 73 6.11 -14.52 -14.17
N ASN A 74 6.15 -13.53 -15.05
CA ASN A 74 5.38 -13.39 -16.29
C ASN A 74 3.91 -13.01 -16.14
N ASP A 75 3.39 -12.85 -14.91
CA ASP A 75 2.07 -12.22 -14.73
C ASP A 75 2.12 -10.79 -15.29
N LEU A 76 1.03 -10.40 -15.96
CA LEU A 76 0.84 -9.07 -16.50
C LEU A 76 -0.04 -8.27 -15.55
N VAL A 77 0.38 -7.05 -15.24
CA VAL A 77 -0.30 -6.15 -14.31
C VAL A 77 -0.41 -4.76 -14.90
N ASN A 78 -1.35 -3.99 -14.39
CA ASN A 78 -1.42 -2.56 -14.66
C ASN A 78 -0.92 -1.80 -13.44
N ALA A 79 0.13 -1.00 -13.62
CA ALA A 79 0.66 -0.13 -12.58
C ALA A 79 -0.08 1.22 -12.59
N TYR A 80 -0.36 1.74 -11.39
CA TYR A 80 -1.14 2.96 -11.18
C TYR A 80 -0.27 4.11 -10.67
N SER A 81 0.56 3.85 -9.66
CA SER A 81 1.44 4.86 -9.07
C SER A 81 2.70 4.24 -8.48
N VAL A 82 3.72 5.08 -8.24
CA VAL A 82 4.99 4.70 -7.61
C VAL A 82 5.21 5.54 -6.36
N TYR A 83 5.68 4.91 -5.29
CA TYR A 83 6.15 5.59 -4.10
C TYR A 83 7.35 4.84 -3.52
N GLY A 84 8.53 5.48 -3.52
CA GLY A 84 9.78 4.84 -3.14
C GLY A 84 10.06 3.58 -3.97
N ASP A 85 10.35 2.47 -3.30
CA ASP A 85 10.65 1.18 -3.92
C ASP A 85 9.41 0.33 -4.22
N PHE A 86 8.21 0.92 -4.15
CA PHE A 86 6.95 0.22 -4.35
C PHE A 86 6.14 0.82 -5.50
N THR A 87 5.45 -0.06 -6.23
CA THR A 87 4.52 0.28 -7.28
C THR A 87 3.14 -0.25 -6.92
N SER A 88 2.14 0.63 -6.91
CA SER A 88 0.74 0.25 -6.78
C SER A 88 0.27 -0.36 -8.10
N ILE A 89 -0.35 -1.53 -8.03
CA ILE A 89 -0.79 -2.28 -9.20
C ILE A 89 -2.24 -2.76 -9.06
N MET A 90 -2.84 -3.00 -10.21
CA MET A 90 -4.07 -3.74 -10.40
C MET A 90 -3.75 -5.04 -11.16
N TYR A 91 -4.21 -6.16 -10.63
CA TYR A 91 -4.08 -7.48 -11.23
C TYR A 91 -5.46 -8.15 -11.31
N LEU A 92 -5.74 -8.80 -12.44
CA LEU A 92 -6.92 -9.65 -12.59
C LEU A 92 -6.46 -11.09 -12.48
N ASP A 93 -7.00 -11.81 -11.50
CA ASP A 93 -6.71 -13.24 -11.38
C ASP A 93 -7.40 -14.05 -12.50
N LYS A 94 -7.14 -15.36 -12.52
CA LYS A 94 -7.74 -16.30 -13.49
C LYS A 94 -9.27 -16.32 -13.46
N ASN A 95 -9.89 -15.88 -12.38
CA ASN A 95 -11.34 -15.81 -12.20
C ASN A 95 -11.89 -14.40 -12.45
N GLN A 96 -11.06 -13.48 -12.97
CA GLN A 96 -11.40 -12.07 -13.20
C GLN A 96 -11.66 -11.28 -11.91
N ASN A 97 -11.18 -11.75 -10.75
CA ASN A 97 -11.21 -10.94 -9.54
C ASN A 97 -10.14 -9.87 -9.62
N LEU A 98 -10.53 -8.63 -9.33
CA LEU A 98 -9.61 -7.51 -9.22
C LEU A 98 -8.88 -7.55 -7.87
N ILE A 99 -7.56 -7.60 -7.95
CA ILE A 99 -6.65 -7.53 -6.80
C ILE A 99 -5.83 -6.24 -6.94
N GLN A 100 -5.81 -5.44 -5.89
CA GLN A 100 -5.07 -4.18 -5.84
C GLN A 100 -4.12 -4.17 -4.65
N GLY A 101 -3.03 -3.42 -4.79
CA GLY A 101 -2.09 -3.16 -3.71
C GLY A 101 -0.70 -2.85 -4.23
N TRP A 102 0.26 -2.80 -3.33
CA TRP A 102 1.65 -2.44 -3.63
C TRP A 102 2.50 -3.68 -3.84
N VAL A 103 3.45 -3.62 -4.75
CA VAL A 103 4.52 -4.62 -4.91
C VAL A 103 5.86 -3.91 -4.97
N GLN A 104 6.95 -4.59 -4.62
CA GLN A 104 8.28 -4.03 -4.82
C GLN A 104 8.52 -3.74 -6.31
N SER A 105 8.89 -2.51 -6.66
CA SER A 105 9.09 -2.07 -8.04
C SER A 105 10.17 -2.88 -8.77
N SER A 106 11.17 -3.38 -8.04
CA SER A 106 12.21 -4.29 -8.56
C SER A 106 11.66 -5.63 -9.10
N ARG A 107 10.40 -5.95 -8.81
CA ARG A 107 9.69 -7.12 -9.32
C ARG A 107 8.98 -6.88 -10.64
N LEU A 108 9.01 -5.67 -11.19
CA LEU A 108 8.29 -5.30 -12.38
C LEU A 108 9.25 -4.76 -13.46
N ILE A 109 8.91 -5.03 -14.72
CA ILE A 109 9.53 -4.37 -15.88
C ILE A 109 8.42 -3.81 -16.79
N PRO A 110 8.57 -2.59 -17.34
CA PRO A 110 7.58 -2.05 -18.28
C PRO A 110 7.44 -2.95 -19.51
N THR A 111 6.21 -3.06 -20.03
CA THR A 111 5.96 -3.73 -21.32
C THR A 111 6.00 -2.77 -22.50
N GLY A 112 6.02 -1.46 -22.25
CA GLY A 112 5.89 -0.42 -23.29
C GLY A 112 4.46 -0.23 -23.79
N THR A 113 3.47 -0.81 -23.10
CA THR A 113 2.04 -0.71 -23.43
C THR A 113 1.26 -0.26 -22.20
N GLY A 114 -0.03 0.00 -22.34
CA GLY A 114 -0.91 0.34 -21.23
C GLY A 114 -2.38 0.23 -21.63
N ILE A 115 -3.27 0.61 -20.71
CA ILE A 115 -4.72 0.57 -20.94
C ILE A 115 -5.28 1.89 -21.47
N GLY A 116 -4.48 2.95 -21.45
CA GLY A 116 -4.83 4.27 -21.99
C GLY A 116 -4.38 4.46 -23.45
N PRO A 117 -4.91 5.49 -24.13
CA PRO A 117 -4.46 5.86 -25.48
C PRO A 117 -3.00 6.31 -25.47
N SER A 118 -2.22 5.92 -26.47
CA SER A 118 -0.82 6.34 -26.60
C SER A 118 -0.69 7.81 -27.02
N ASP A 119 0.24 8.53 -26.40
CA ASP A 119 0.56 9.92 -26.74
C ASP A 119 1.26 10.07 -28.10
N GLU A 120 1.70 8.97 -28.72
CA GLU A 120 2.32 8.94 -30.06
C GLU A 120 1.35 9.31 -31.20
N ASN A 121 0.05 9.47 -30.92
CA ASN A 121 -0.97 9.83 -31.91
C ASN A 121 -1.43 11.30 -31.82
N LYS A 122 -0.63 12.19 -31.22
CA LYS A 122 -0.96 13.62 -31.08
C LYS A 122 -0.12 14.53 -31.97
#